data_AF-A0A7S1M2T1-F1
#
_entry.id   AF-A0A7S1M2T1-F1
#
_cell.length_a   1.000
_cell.length_b   1.000
_cell.length_c   1.000
_cell.angle_alpha   90.00
_cell.angle_beta   90.00
_cell.angle_gamma   90.00
#
_symmetry.space_group_name_H-M   'P 1'
#
loop_
_entity.id
_entity.type
_entity.pdbx_description
1 polymer ?
#
loop_
_entity_poly.entity_id
_entity_poly.type
_entity_poly.pdbx_seq_one_letter_code
_entity_poly.pdbx_strand_id
1 'polypeptide(L)'
;KQHFDENLDFKYVDKHQVTRKKVVRTITDCSAKRSMLDLIMQRIGPEKQKSETKDDQLYVKKAKQFADLLTQMTALDPEKRATPDDLLQHPFVAEAMPASKAQKDVKAPPQA
;
A
#
# COMPACT_ATOMS: atom_id res chain seq x y z
N LYS A 1 22.40 9.30 15.16
CA LYS A 1 22.06 10.25 14.07
C LYS A 1 20.83 11.02 14.53
N GLN A 2 20.93 12.32 14.77
CA GLN A 2 19.80 13.14 15.19
C GLN A 2 19.04 13.59 13.94
N HIS A 3 17.83 13.04 13.74
CA HIS A 3 16.99 13.33 12.58
C HIS A 3 16.08 14.55 12.78
N PHE A 4 16.03 15.09 14.00
CA PHE A 4 15.23 16.26 14.36
C PHE A 4 16.10 17.36 14.98
N ASP A 5 15.66 18.60 14.95
CA ASP A 5 16.23 19.70 15.75
C ASP A 5 15.54 19.85 17.12
N GLU A 6 15.91 20.91 17.83
CA GLU A 6 15.40 21.26 19.17
C GLU A 6 13.90 21.59 19.15
N ASN A 7 13.36 21.99 18.00
CA ASN A 7 11.94 22.29 17.81
C ASN A 7 11.12 21.07 17.36
N LEU A 8 11.74 19.88 17.28
CA LEU A 8 11.18 18.65 16.71
C LEU A 8 10.90 18.74 15.19
N ASP A 9 11.57 19.65 14.48
CA ASP A 9 11.46 19.73 13.02
C ASP A 9 12.39 18.70 12.35
N PHE A 10 11.94 18.12 11.24
CA PHE A 10 12.66 17.03 10.57
C PHE A 10 13.82 17.56 9.73
N LYS A 11 15.02 17.03 9.96
CA LYS A 11 16.24 17.32 9.19
C LYS A 11 16.34 16.40 7.99
N TYR A 12 15.89 16.86 6.83
CA TYR A 12 16.03 16.16 5.57
C TYR A 12 17.40 16.39 4.94
N VAL A 13 18.16 15.31 4.79
CA VAL A 13 19.48 15.33 4.17
C VAL A 13 19.35 15.05 2.68
N ASP A 14 19.72 16.02 1.85
CA ASP A 14 19.66 15.92 0.40
C ASP A 14 21.01 16.29 -0.26
N LYS A 15 21.10 16.11 -1.58
CA LYS A 15 22.20 16.60 -2.40
C LYS A 15 21.73 17.78 -3.23
N HIS A 16 22.46 18.89 -3.16
CA HIS A 16 22.19 20.05 -4.01
C HIS A 16 22.25 19.65 -5.50
N GLN A 17 21.24 20.01 -6.29
CA GLN A 17 21.07 19.50 -7.66
C GLN A 17 22.26 19.80 -8.58
N VAL A 18 22.82 21.01 -8.46
CA VAL A 18 23.97 21.45 -9.26
C VAL A 18 25.30 21.00 -8.67
N THR A 19 25.60 21.37 -7.42
CA THR A 19 26.93 21.16 -6.81
C THR A 19 27.15 19.76 -6.26
N ARG A 20 26.11 18.91 -6.18
CA ARG A 20 26.09 17.56 -5.59
C ARG A 20 26.56 17.48 -4.14
N LYS A 21 26.81 18.62 -3.48
CA LYS A 21 27.20 18.72 -2.07
C LYS A 21 26.00 18.39 -1.19
N LYS A 22 26.28 17.80 -0.02
CA LYS A 22 25.28 17.45 1.00
C LYS A 22 24.70 18.74 1.59
N VAL A 23 23.38 18.87 1.60
CA VAL A 23 22.64 19.99 2.19
C VAL A 23 21.60 19.42 3.15
N VAL A 24 21.39 20.09 4.28
CA VAL A 24 20.32 19.76 5.23
C VAL A 24 19.22 20.78 5.07
N ARG A 25 17.99 20.31 4.84
CA ARG A 25 16.78 21.12 4.77
C ARG A 25 15.91 20.79 5.99
N THR A 26 15.44 21.81 6.68
CA THR A 26 14.48 21.64 7.79
C THR A 26 13.07 21.55 7.21
N ILE A 27 12.34 20.50 7.56
CA ILE A 27 10.94 20.28 7.20
C ILE A 27 10.12 20.42 8.48
N THR A 28 9.30 21.47 8.55
CA THR A 28 8.44 21.80 9.70
C THR A 28 7.08 21.11 9.61
N ASP A 29 6.54 20.94 8.40
CA ASP A 29 5.29 20.23 8.17
C ASP A 29 5.55 18.86 7.52
N CYS A 30 5.36 17.80 8.31
CA CYS A 30 5.47 16.41 7.87
C CYS A 30 4.10 15.77 7.61
N SER A 31 3.03 16.55 7.46
CA SER A 31 1.70 16.02 7.15
C SER A 31 1.70 15.25 5.83
N ALA A 32 1.01 14.11 5.83
CA ALA A 32 0.90 13.28 4.64
C ALA A 32 0.02 13.98 3.59
N LYS A 33 0.63 14.36 2.47
CA LYS A 33 -0.08 15.05 1.37
C LYS A 33 -1.00 14.13 0.57
N ARG A 34 -0.84 12.81 0.70
CA ARG A 34 -1.64 11.78 0.03
C ARG A 34 -1.83 10.60 0.97
N SER A 35 -3.03 10.02 0.97
CA SER A 35 -3.30 8.80 1.72
C SER A 35 -2.76 7.57 0.97
N MET A 36 -2.61 6.45 1.68
CA MET A 36 -2.24 5.16 1.06
C MET A 36 -3.28 4.74 0.01
N LEU A 37 -4.56 5.01 0.28
CA LEU A 37 -5.66 4.77 -0.65
C LEU A 37 -5.47 5.58 -1.93
N ASP A 38 -5.16 6.87 -1.85
CA ASP A 38 -4.97 7.72 -3.04
C ASP A 38 -3.81 7.21 -3.90
N LEU A 39 -2.69 6.83 -3.28
CA LEU A 39 -1.51 6.31 -3.99
C LEU A 39 -1.83 5.02 -4.75
N ILE A 40 -2.58 4.11 -4.13
CA ILE A 40 -2.95 2.83 -4.74
C ILE A 40 -4.02 3.04 -5.81
N MET A 41 -5.06 3.84 -5.54
CA MET A 41 -6.10 4.16 -6.52
C MET A 41 -5.49 4.83 -7.76
N GLN A 42 -4.53 5.74 -7.58
CA GLN A 42 -3.81 6.38 -8.69
C GLN A 42 -3.10 5.34 -9.59
N ARG A 43 -2.56 4.26 -9.02
CA ARG A 43 -1.93 3.16 -9.77
C ARG A 43 -2.91 2.30 -10.56
N ILE A 44 -4.14 2.15 -10.07
CA ILE A 44 -5.19 1.38 -10.76
C ILE A 44 -5.69 2.14 -12.00
N GLY A 45 -5.73 3.47 -11.92
CA GLY A 45 -6.22 4.33 -12.97
C GLY A 45 -7.75 4.44 -13.02
N PRO A 46 -8.28 5.49 -13.67
CA PRO A 46 -9.71 5.80 -13.66
C PRO A 46 -10.56 4.81 -14.47
N GLU A 47 -9.97 4.12 -15.45
CA GLU A 47 -10.67 3.16 -16.31
C GLU A 47 -11.22 1.98 -15.49
N LYS A 48 -10.36 1.32 -14.73
CA LYS A 48 -10.76 0.20 -13.86
C LYS A 48 -11.62 0.64 -12.68
N GLN A 49 -11.45 1.86 -12.19
CA GLN A 49 -12.28 2.39 -11.10
C GLN A 49 -13.73 2.65 -11.51
N LYS A 50 -13.96 3.03 -12.78
CA LYS A 50 -15.31 3.33 -13.31
C LYS A 50 -15.91 2.16 -14.10
N SER A 51 -15.16 1.08 -14.26
CA SER A 51 -15.61 -0.12 -14.97
C SER A 51 -16.72 -0.82 -14.21
N GLU A 52 -17.76 -1.21 -14.94
CA GLU A 52 -18.89 -1.99 -14.39
C GLU A 52 -18.64 -3.50 -14.47
N THR A 53 -17.51 -3.95 -15.01
CA THR A 53 -17.20 -5.38 -15.05
C THR A 53 -17.00 -5.92 -13.63
N LYS A 54 -17.52 -7.12 -13.37
CA LYS A 54 -17.43 -7.75 -12.03
C LYS A 54 -15.98 -7.94 -11.59
N ASP A 55 -15.09 -8.27 -12.53
CA ASP A 55 -13.67 -8.50 -12.24
C ASP A 55 -12.95 -7.20 -11.87
N ASP A 56 -13.23 -6.08 -12.56
CA ASP A 56 -12.63 -4.79 -12.21
C ASP A 56 -13.18 -4.25 -10.88
N GLN A 57 -14.48 -4.40 -10.63
CA GLN A 57 -15.09 -4.01 -9.34
C GLN A 57 -14.45 -4.77 -8.16
N LEU A 58 -14.23 -6.09 -8.33
CA LEU A 58 -13.57 -6.92 -7.34
C LEU A 58 -12.10 -6.49 -7.14
N TYR A 59 -11.38 -6.23 -8.24
CA TYR A 59 -10.00 -5.75 -8.18
C TYR A 59 -9.89 -4.42 -7.42
N VAL A 60 -10.79 -3.47 -7.70
CA VAL A 60 -10.85 -2.18 -6.99
C VAL A 60 -11.20 -2.38 -5.51
N LYS A 61 -12.16 -3.25 -5.18
CA LYS A 61 -12.50 -3.60 -3.79
C LYS A 61 -11.26 -4.13 -3.06
N LYS A 62 -10.55 -5.09 -3.66
CA LYS A 62 -9.36 -5.70 -3.08
C LYS A 62 -8.22 -4.70 -2.95
N ALA A 63 -8.05 -3.79 -3.90
CA ALA A 63 -7.03 -2.76 -3.79
C ALA A 63 -7.34 -1.73 -2.68
N LYS A 64 -8.61 -1.42 -2.41
CA LYS A 64 -8.99 -0.62 -1.23
C LYS A 64 -8.69 -1.35 0.08
N GLN A 65 -9.02 -2.64 0.17
CA GLN A 65 -8.65 -3.47 1.32
C GLN A 65 -7.12 -3.55 1.49
N PHE A 66 -6.37 -3.66 0.39
CA PHE A 66 -4.91 -3.65 0.42
C PHE A 66 -4.35 -2.32 0.96
N ALA A 67 -4.95 -1.19 0.56
CA ALA A 67 -4.56 0.12 1.07
C ALA A 67 -4.78 0.24 2.58
N ASP A 68 -5.90 -0.28 3.08
CA ASP A 68 -6.20 -0.28 4.52
C ASP A 68 -5.18 -1.13 5.29
N LEU A 69 -4.95 -2.36 4.84
CA LEU A 69 -3.94 -3.26 5.43
C LEU A 69 -2.56 -2.59 5.52
N LEU A 70 -2.08 -2.00 4.41
CA LEU A 70 -0.80 -1.31 4.39
C LEU A 70 -0.75 -0.12 5.35
N THR A 71 -1.85 0.62 5.48
CA THR A 71 -1.94 1.74 6.42
C THR A 71 -1.75 1.26 7.85
N GLN A 72 -2.39 0.16 8.22
CA GLN A 72 -2.25 -0.44 9.56
C GLN A 72 -0.83 -1.00 9.80
N MET A 73 -0.22 -1.63 8.79
CA MET A 73 1.13 -2.19 8.87
C MET A 73 2.23 -1.13 8.97
N THR A 74 2.04 0.01 8.30
CA THR A 74 3.06 1.05 8.14
C THR A 74 2.88 2.23 9.11
N ALA A 75 2.06 2.07 10.15
CA ALA A 75 1.93 3.06 11.21
C ALA A 75 3.30 3.41 11.82
N LEU A 76 3.64 4.70 11.82
CA LEU A 76 4.91 5.22 12.34
C LEU A 76 5.05 4.97 13.84
N ASP A 77 3.95 5.17 14.56
CA ASP A 77 3.82 4.87 15.97
C ASP A 77 3.66 3.36 16.17
N PRO A 78 4.60 2.69 16.85
CA PRO A 78 4.54 1.25 17.04
C PRO A 78 3.35 0.80 17.89
N GLU A 79 2.86 1.62 18.82
CA GLU A 79 1.72 1.26 19.67
C GLU A 79 0.39 1.29 18.90
N LYS A 80 0.33 2.08 17.83
CA LYS A 80 -0.83 2.16 16.92
C LYS A 80 -0.75 1.16 15.77
N ARG A 81 0.34 0.40 15.66
CA ARG A 81 0.53 -0.58 14.60
C ARG A 81 -0.27 -1.83 14.92
N ALA A 82 -1.02 -2.34 13.94
CA ALA A 82 -1.81 -3.56 14.11
C ALA A 82 -0.91 -4.77 14.39
N THR A 83 -1.42 -5.71 15.18
CA THR A 83 -0.70 -6.94 15.51
C THR A 83 -0.72 -7.92 14.34
N PRO A 84 0.23 -8.88 14.26
CA PRO A 84 0.20 -9.90 13.23
C PRO A 84 -1.11 -10.69 13.18
N ASP A 85 -1.70 -11.01 14.34
CA ASP A 85 -2.96 -11.73 14.43
C ASP A 85 -4.13 -10.92 13.85
N ASP A 86 -4.19 -9.61 14.13
CA ASP A 86 -5.20 -8.71 13.54
C ASP A 86 -5.06 -8.64 12.02
N LEU A 87 -3.82 -8.54 11.53
CA LEU A 87 -3.52 -8.43 10.10
C LEU A 87 -3.85 -9.71 9.33
N LEU A 88 -3.71 -10.88 9.95
CA LEU A 88 -4.12 -12.16 9.36
C LEU A 88 -5.64 -12.28 9.21
N GLN A 89 -6.40 -11.65 10.11
CA GLN A 89 -7.86 -11.60 10.05
C GLN A 89 -8.40 -10.49 9.12
N HIS A 90 -7.52 -9.63 8.61
CA HIS A 90 -7.91 -8.50 7.77
C HIS A 90 -8.63 -8.96 6.48
N PRO A 91 -9.72 -8.30 6.03
CA PRO A 91 -10.52 -8.73 4.87
C PRO A 91 -9.74 -8.94 3.57
N PHE A 92 -8.63 -8.22 3.40
CA PHE A 92 -7.73 -8.43 2.27
C PHE A 92 -7.19 -9.87 2.21
N VAL A 93 -6.78 -10.40 3.36
CA VAL A 93 -6.17 -11.73 3.53
C VAL A 93 -7.24 -12.80 3.75
N ALA A 94 -8.23 -12.52 4.59
CA ALA A 94 -9.24 -13.50 5.00
C ALA A 94 -10.31 -13.79 3.92
N GLU A 95 -10.70 -12.80 3.11
CA GLU A 95 -11.67 -13.05 2.03
C GLU A 95 -10.98 -13.79 0.87
N ALA A 96 -11.43 -15.02 0.59
CA ALA A 96 -10.99 -15.78 -0.57
C ALA A 96 -11.24 -14.99 -1.87
N MET A 97 -10.20 -14.87 -2.70
CA MET A 97 -10.40 -14.40 -4.07
C MET A 97 -11.27 -15.42 -4.81
N PRO A 98 -12.39 -15.02 -5.45
CA PRO A 98 -13.12 -15.93 -6.31
C PRO A 98 -12.14 -16.43 -7.37
N ALA A 99 -11.91 -17.75 -7.36
CA ALA A 99 -10.97 -18.39 -8.27
C ALA A 99 -11.31 -17.99 -9.70
N SER A 100 -10.36 -17.37 -10.39
CA SER A 100 -10.44 -17.19 -11.83
C SER A 100 -10.65 -18.59 -12.43
N LYS A 101 -11.65 -18.76 -13.29
CA LYS A 101 -12.04 -20.05 -13.89
C LYS A 101 -10.98 -20.60 -14.89
N ALA A 102 -9.70 -20.42 -14.63
CA ALA A 102 -8.61 -20.70 -15.57
C ALA A 102 -7.92 -22.07 -15.36
N GLN A 103 -8.39 -22.93 -14.45
CA GLN A 103 -7.89 -24.31 -14.33
C GLN A 103 -9.05 -25.31 -14.13
N LYS A 104 -9.65 -25.78 -15.23
CA LYS A 104 -10.49 -26.99 -15.22
C LYS A 104 -10.18 -28.01 -16.33
N ASP A 105 -9.04 -27.88 -17.02
CA ASP A 105 -8.64 -28.83 -18.05
C ASP A 105 -7.25 -29.43 -17.75
N VAL A 106 -7.18 -30.29 -16.74
CA VAL A 106 -6.18 -31.37 -16.75
C VAL A 106 -6.96 -32.69 -16.68
N LYS A 107 -7.27 -33.16 -17.88
CA LYS A 107 -7.83 -34.48 -18.19
C LYS A 107 -7.07 -35.56 -17.40
N ALA A 108 -7.79 -36.33 -16.59
CA ALA A 108 -7.27 -37.51 -15.91
C ALA A 108 -6.64 -38.48 -16.94
N PRO A 109 -5.48 -39.12 -16.63
CA PRO A 109 -4.88 -40.09 -17.53
C PRO A 109 -5.77 -41.35 -17.63
N PRO A 110 -5.82 -42.00 -18.81
CA PRO A 110 -6.59 -43.23 -18.98
C PRO A 110 -5.99 -44.33 -18.10
N GLN A 111 -6.86 -44.99 -17.33
CA GLN A 111 -6.53 -46.22 -16.61
C GLN A 111 -6.19 -47.30 -17.64
N ALA A 112 -5.04 -47.95 -17.45
CA ALA A 112 -4.61 -49.12 -18.21
C ALA A 112 -5.10 -50.40 -17.54
#